data_AF-A0A8D9AQJ0-F1
#
_entry.id   AF-A0A8D9AQJ0-F1
#
_cell.length_a   1.000
_cell.length_b   1.000
_cell.length_c   1.000
_cell.angle_alpha   90.00
_cell.angle_beta   90.00
_cell.angle_gamma   90.00
#
_symmetry.space_group_name_H-M   'P 1'
#
loop_
_entity.id
_entity.type
_entity.pdbx_description
1 polymer ?
#
loop_
_entity_poly.entity_id
_entity_poly.type
_entity_poly.pdbx_seq_one_letter_code
_entity_poly.pdbx_strand_id
1 'polypeptide(L)'
;MLPTFTWWNFSKWKTRRLFVSELLLVIGICILQNQEVKALPPVIRIGAIFTQDQKDSSMDFAFKYAVYRLNKDRTVLPNTTIVYDIQYVPPDDSFRTSKRVCRQLQNGVQALFGPSDALLGPHVQSICEALDVPHMESRLDLESNHKEFSVNLYPSQKLLNAAFKDVIKFLNWTKVAIVYEEDNGLFKLQDLVKTPPTLKTEMYIRHANPSTYRNVLREIRQKEIYNLIIDTSSQHMSQFFRAMLQLQMNDYRYHYMFTTFDIETFDLEDFKYNNVNMTAFRIVNLEDKKVNDLLEQMERFQTLGHNILNRSGIIQAEPALMYDSVHVLAAGLALLDKSSVIKTSNLSCDLEIPWRDGLSLYNYINTININGLTGRIEFKEGKRDNFKLDLLKLKREELRKVGHWTPAEGINITDHSAFYETSTNNVTLIVMTREEKPYVMVRSEQNLTGNAMFEGFCIDLLKSIATQVGFQFVLRLVPDHTYGVYDPETKEWNGIVKELMEKKADLAVASMTINYARESVIDFTKPFMNLGIGILFKKAERKPQT
;
A
#
# COMPACT_ATOMS: atom_id res chain seq x y z
N MET A 1 -51.76 81.34 53.61
CA MET A 1 -51.15 80.00 53.68
C MET A 1 -49.89 80.02 52.81
N LEU A 2 -48.71 79.92 53.44
CA LEU A 2 -47.34 79.53 53.00
C LEU A 2 -46.95 79.58 51.49
N PRO A 3 -45.64 79.65 51.13
CA PRO A 3 -44.49 80.31 51.75
C PRO A 3 -43.48 80.95 50.74
N THR A 4 -42.44 81.56 51.31
CA THR A 4 -41.15 82.00 50.73
C THR A 4 -40.34 80.88 50.05
N PHE A 5 -39.63 81.18 48.96
CA PHE A 5 -38.59 80.30 48.37
C PHE A 5 -37.22 80.99 48.33
N THR A 6 -36.25 80.33 48.94
CA THR A 6 -34.85 80.73 49.12
C THR A 6 -33.95 80.23 47.99
N TRP A 7 -32.90 81.03 47.75
CA TRP A 7 -31.75 80.82 46.86
C TRP A 7 -30.90 79.59 47.24
N TRP A 8 -31.08 78.43 46.62
CA TRP A 8 -30.09 77.34 46.67
C TRP A 8 -30.23 76.44 45.44
N ASN A 9 -29.52 76.71 44.32
CA ASN A 9 -29.27 75.69 43.27
C ASN A 9 -28.32 76.14 42.12
N PHE A 10 -27.11 76.62 42.41
CA PHE A 10 -26.08 76.82 41.36
C PHE A 10 -24.87 75.87 41.44
N SER A 11 -24.77 75.05 42.49
CA SER A 11 -23.63 74.12 42.71
C SER A 11 -23.78 72.75 42.01
N LYS A 12 -25.01 72.27 41.77
CA LYS A 12 -25.25 70.90 41.25
C LYS A 12 -25.05 70.70 39.74
N TRP A 13 -24.91 71.77 38.95
CA TRP A 13 -24.77 71.67 37.49
C TRP A 13 -23.32 71.57 37.01
N LYS A 14 -22.35 72.05 37.79
CA LYS A 14 -20.92 72.00 37.41
C LYS A 14 -20.32 70.61 37.64
N THR A 15 -20.77 69.90 38.67
CA THR A 15 -20.27 68.55 39.03
C THR A 15 -20.77 67.46 38.09
N ARG A 16 -21.95 67.61 37.46
CA ARG A 16 -22.48 66.65 36.48
C ARG A 16 -21.76 66.70 35.12
N ARG A 17 -21.24 67.86 34.70
CA ARG A 17 -20.46 67.96 33.45
C ARG A 17 -19.07 67.35 33.57
N LEU A 18 -18.40 67.49 34.73
CA LEU A 18 -17.11 66.86 34.99
C LEU A 18 -17.21 65.33 35.06
N PHE A 19 -18.27 64.79 35.68
CA PHE A 19 -18.50 63.34 35.73
C PHE A 19 -18.76 62.74 34.34
N VAL A 20 -19.50 63.43 33.48
CA VAL A 20 -19.76 62.95 32.11
C VAL A 20 -18.51 63.06 31.23
N SER A 21 -17.68 64.09 31.40
CA SER A 21 -16.42 64.20 30.67
C SER A 21 -15.40 63.16 31.12
N GLU A 22 -15.28 62.86 32.42
CA GLU A 22 -14.41 61.80 32.92
C GLU A 22 -14.92 60.41 32.51
N LEU A 23 -16.24 60.17 32.54
CA LEU A 23 -16.81 58.91 32.06
C LEU A 23 -16.60 58.73 30.55
N LEU A 24 -16.75 59.79 29.75
CA LEU A 24 -16.45 59.74 28.31
C LEU A 24 -14.96 59.62 28.01
N LEU A 25 -14.08 60.16 28.86
CA LEU A 25 -12.63 59.95 28.74
C LEU A 25 -12.25 58.51 29.09
N VAL A 26 -12.86 57.93 30.13
CA VAL A 26 -12.65 56.52 30.51
C VAL A 26 -13.24 55.58 29.46
N ILE A 27 -14.41 55.87 28.91
CA ILE A 27 -15.00 55.11 27.80
C ILE A 27 -14.14 55.28 26.52
N GLY A 28 -13.62 56.48 26.26
CA GLY A 28 -12.70 56.74 25.15
C GLY A 28 -11.35 56.02 25.28
N ILE A 29 -10.80 55.94 26.51
CA ILE A 29 -9.58 55.19 26.81
C ILE A 29 -9.83 53.67 26.75
N CYS A 30 -11.00 53.19 27.18
CA CYS A 30 -11.39 51.78 27.02
C CYS A 30 -11.64 51.40 25.55
N ILE A 31 -12.19 52.31 24.72
CA ILE A 31 -12.37 52.09 23.27
C ILE A 31 -11.02 52.13 22.53
N LEU A 32 -10.04 52.90 23.02
CA LEU A 32 -8.67 52.91 22.50
C LEU A 32 -7.81 51.72 22.97
N GLN A 33 -8.32 50.88 23.88
CA GLN A 33 -7.71 49.61 24.28
C GLN A 33 -8.27 48.39 23.55
N ASN A 34 -8.91 48.57 22.39
CA ASN A 34 -8.97 47.50 21.38
C ASN A 34 -7.59 47.35 20.74
N GLN A 35 -6.60 46.90 21.53
CA GLN A 35 -5.47 46.19 20.94
C GLN A 35 -6.05 44.90 20.37
N GLU A 36 -5.86 44.68 19.07
CA GLU A 36 -5.96 43.33 18.51
C GLU A 36 -5.11 42.40 19.38
N VAL A 37 -5.75 41.63 20.24
CA VAL A 37 -5.08 40.62 21.03
C VAL A 37 -4.67 39.55 20.03
N LYS A 38 -3.41 39.62 19.57
CA LYS A 38 -2.82 38.58 18.75
C LYS A 38 -2.77 37.31 19.60
N ALA A 39 -3.53 36.30 19.19
CA ALA A 39 -3.64 35.06 19.94
C ALA A 39 -2.37 34.21 19.80
N LEU A 40 -1.71 34.25 18.64
CA LEU A 40 -0.40 33.62 18.45
C LEU A 40 0.78 34.59 18.63
N PRO A 41 1.92 34.12 19.17
CA PRO A 41 3.17 34.85 19.13
C PRO A 41 3.70 34.98 17.68
N PRO A 42 4.51 36.01 17.37
CA PRO A 42 5.02 36.21 16.02
C PRO A 42 5.96 35.09 15.54
N VAL A 43 6.59 34.38 16.47
CA VAL A 43 7.48 33.26 16.19
C VAL A 43 7.08 32.07 17.06
N ILE A 44 6.87 30.92 16.41
CA ILE A 44 6.62 29.63 17.06
C ILE A 44 7.78 28.71 16.74
N ARG A 45 8.31 28.02 17.75
CA ARG A 45 9.39 27.06 17.61
C ARG A 45 8.84 25.64 17.68
N ILE A 46 9.16 24.84 16.67
CA ILE A 46 8.86 23.41 16.64
C ILE A 46 10.16 22.61 16.74
N GLY A 47 10.11 21.46 17.37
CA GLY A 47 11.26 20.56 17.48
C GLY A 47 11.05 19.35 16.59
N ALA A 48 12.13 18.84 16.01
CA ALA A 48 12.11 17.54 15.34
C ALA A 48 13.28 16.69 15.83
N ILE A 49 13.00 15.41 16.03
CA ILE A 49 14.00 14.39 16.35
C ILE A 49 14.04 13.39 15.19
N PHE A 50 15.20 13.26 14.57
CA PHE A 50 15.46 12.27 13.53
C PHE A 50 16.60 11.36 13.93
N THR A 51 16.64 10.15 13.41
CA THR A 51 17.79 9.28 13.58
C THR A 51 18.96 9.74 12.71
N GLN A 52 20.18 9.29 13.00
CA GLN A 52 21.38 9.70 12.25
C GLN A 52 21.38 9.21 10.80
N ASP A 53 20.78 8.06 10.52
CA ASP A 53 20.55 7.51 9.18
C ASP A 53 19.51 8.31 8.39
N GLN A 54 18.60 8.99 9.07
CA GLN A 54 17.63 9.91 8.47
C GLN A 54 18.21 11.30 8.18
N LYS A 55 19.47 11.57 8.56
CA LYS A 55 20.11 12.84 8.26
C LYS A 55 20.22 13.04 6.75
N ASP A 56 19.73 14.18 6.26
CA ASP A 56 19.72 14.51 4.83
C ASP A 56 18.92 13.51 3.95
N SER A 57 18.01 12.74 4.58
CA SER A 57 17.07 11.83 3.93
C SER A 57 15.86 12.55 3.33
N SER A 58 15.02 11.80 2.62
CA SER A 58 13.74 12.29 2.08
C SER A 58 12.81 12.85 3.17
N MET A 59 12.84 12.27 4.37
CA MET A 59 12.02 12.71 5.51
C MET A 59 12.49 14.06 6.07
N ASP A 60 13.80 14.23 6.31
CA ASP A 60 14.39 15.47 6.79
C ASP A 60 14.09 16.63 5.81
N PHE A 61 14.25 16.38 4.52
CA PHE A 61 13.90 17.37 3.51
C PHE A 61 12.40 17.68 3.51
N ALA A 62 11.52 16.67 3.56
CA ALA A 62 10.07 16.90 3.52
C ALA A 62 9.62 17.79 4.68
N PHE A 63 10.19 17.60 5.87
CA PHE A 63 9.98 18.47 7.02
C PHE A 63 10.45 19.92 6.77
N LYS A 64 11.71 20.09 6.32
CA LYS A 64 12.28 21.42 6.01
C LYS A 64 11.47 22.15 4.93
N TYR A 65 11.07 21.44 3.88
CA TYR A 65 10.27 22.00 2.79
C TYR A 65 8.86 22.38 3.24
N ALA A 66 8.21 21.57 4.09
CA ALA A 66 6.90 21.89 4.64
C ALA A 66 6.93 23.21 5.42
N VAL A 67 7.92 23.40 6.30
CA VAL A 67 8.07 24.65 7.06
C VAL A 67 8.40 25.83 6.14
N TYR A 68 9.27 25.65 5.16
CA TYR A 68 9.56 26.68 4.15
C TYR A 68 8.28 27.10 3.41
N ARG A 69 7.47 26.12 2.96
CA ARG A 69 6.25 26.39 2.22
C ARG A 69 5.22 27.13 3.07
N LEU A 70 5.02 26.71 4.32
CA LEU A 70 4.13 27.37 5.27
C LEU A 70 4.53 28.82 5.55
N ASN A 71 5.83 29.09 5.72
CA ASN A 71 6.30 30.47 5.96
C ASN A 71 6.21 31.36 4.70
N LYS A 72 6.32 30.75 3.51
CA LYS A 72 6.14 31.44 2.23
C LYS A 72 4.67 31.74 1.95
N ASP A 73 3.79 30.79 2.26
CA ASP A 73 2.35 30.90 2.06
C ASP A 73 1.65 31.46 3.31
N ARG A 74 1.46 32.77 3.32
CA ARG A 74 0.84 33.52 4.44
C ARG A 74 -0.67 33.33 4.57
N THR A 75 -1.28 32.43 3.79
CA THR A 75 -2.71 32.15 3.89
C THR A 75 -3.09 31.40 5.17
N VAL A 76 -2.23 30.48 5.64
CA VAL A 76 -2.50 29.66 6.83
C VAL A 76 -2.13 30.43 8.11
N LEU A 77 -0.93 31.00 8.16
CA LEU A 77 -0.42 31.77 9.29
C LEU A 77 0.07 33.15 8.81
N PRO A 78 -0.80 34.18 8.80
CA PRO A 78 -0.45 35.48 8.24
C PRO A 78 0.57 36.23 9.11
N ASN A 79 0.39 36.19 10.43
CA ASN A 79 1.12 37.00 11.39
C ASN A 79 2.23 36.24 12.15
N THR A 80 2.37 34.94 11.89
CA THR A 80 3.24 34.04 12.65
C THR A 80 4.20 33.33 11.72
N THR A 81 5.46 33.19 12.13
CA THR A 81 6.47 32.40 11.44
C THR A 81 6.87 31.18 12.26
N ILE A 82 6.98 30.03 11.61
CA ILE A 82 7.42 28.78 12.22
C ILE A 82 8.94 28.67 12.04
N VAL A 83 9.65 28.42 13.14
CA VAL A 83 11.08 28.10 13.17
C VAL A 83 11.23 26.70 13.73
N TYR A 84 12.19 25.93 13.21
CA TYR A 84 12.43 24.57 13.69
C TYR A 84 13.80 24.42 14.36
N ASP A 85 13.90 23.47 15.28
CA ASP A 85 15.14 22.92 15.82
C ASP A 85 15.18 21.42 15.52
N ILE A 86 16.11 20.96 14.68
CA ILE A 86 16.26 19.55 14.30
C ILE A 86 17.43 18.95 15.07
N GLN A 87 17.21 17.82 15.75
CA GLN A 87 18.25 17.08 16.45
C GLN A 87 18.36 15.67 15.88
N TYR A 88 19.61 15.23 15.63
CA TYR A 88 19.90 13.88 15.14
C TYR A 88 20.42 12.99 16.27
N VAL A 89 19.82 11.82 16.43
CA VAL A 89 20.11 10.86 17.52
C VAL A 89 20.44 9.47 16.96
N PRO A 90 21.26 8.65 17.65
CA PRO A 90 21.43 7.25 17.28
C PRO A 90 20.14 6.44 17.47
N PRO A 91 19.81 5.48 16.59
CA PRO A 91 18.54 4.72 16.63
C PRO A 91 18.36 3.89 17.92
N ASP A 92 19.44 3.49 18.60
CA ASP A 92 19.37 2.63 19.79
C ASP A 92 19.62 3.37 21.12
N ASP A 93 19.70 4.70 21.11
CA ASP A 93 20.10 5.50 22.29
C ASP A 93 18.92 6.33 22.82
N SER A 94 18.04 5.66 23.58
CA SER A 94 16.88 6.30 24.20
C SER A 94 17.29 7.37 25.22
N PHE A 95 18.34 7.15 26.01
CA PHE A 95 18.81 8.11 27.01
C PHE A 95 19.26 9.43 26.39
N ARG A 96 20.10 9.36 25.35
CA ARG A 96 20.54 10.56 24.63
C ARG A 96 19.38 11.24 23.93
N THR A 97 18.42 10.46 23.42
CA THR A 97 17.20 10.98 22.81
C THR A 97 16.38 11.79 23.81
N SER A 98 16.09 11.24 25.00
CA SER A 98 15.40 11.95 26.07
C SER A 98 16.12 13.25 26.46
N LYS A 99 17.46 13.23 26.56
CA LYS A 99 18.25 14.44 26.87
C LYS A 99 18.16 15.51 25.77
N ARG A 100 18.07 15.12 24.49
CA ARG A 100 17.89 16.06 23.37
C ARG A 100 16.49 16.65 23.35
N VAL A 101 15.46 15.83 23.59
CA VAL A 101 14.07 16.28 23.72
C VAL A 101 13.94 17.30 24.85
N CYS A 102 14.45 16.98 26.04
CA CYS A 102 14.41 17.91 27.18
C CYS A 102 15.11 19.24 26.87
N ARG A 103 16.21 19.22 26.12
CA ARG A 103 16.88 20.45 25.68
C ARG A 103 16.04 21.27 24.69
N GLN A 104 15.31 20.63 23.77
CA GLN A 104 14.38 21.32 22.88
C GLN A 104 13.21 21.95 23.65
N LEU A 105 12.67 21.24 24.64
CA LEU A 105 11.60 21.74 25.50
C LEU A 105 12.05 22.93 26.36
N GLN A 106 13.29 22.90 26.87
CA GLN A 106 13.92 24.05 27.54
C GLN A 106 14.08 25.28 26.62
N ASN A 107 14.26 25.06 25.32
CA ASN A 107 14.34 26.12 24.31
C ASN A 107 12.97 26.70 23.91
N GLY A 108 11.88 26.23 24.53
CA GLY A 108 10.52 26.70 24.32
C GLY A 108 9.92 26.21 23.01
N VAL A 109 10.02 24.91 22.73
CA VAL A 109 9.33 24.25 21.60
C VAL A 109 7.87 23.99 21.95
N GLN A 110 6.95 24.24 21.01
CA GLN A 110 5.50 24.07 21.19
C GLN A 110 4.96 22.71 20.70
N ALA A 111 5.69 22.02 19.83
CA ALA A 111 5.32 20.70 19.32
C ALA A 111 6.57 19.96 18.87
N LEU A 112 6.57 18.63 19.04
CA LEU A 112 7.69 17.76 18.68
C LEU A 112 7.30 16.81 17.55
N PHE A 113 8.17 16.66 16.56
CA PHE A 113 8.00 15.75 15.43
C PHE A 113 8.98 14.58 15.50
N GLY A 114 8.50 13.37 15.21
CA GLY A 114 9.33 12.16 15.18
C GLY A 114 9.83 11.73 16.57
N PRO A 115 10.75 10.75 16.67
CA PRO A 115 11.38 10.02 15.57
C PRO A 115 10.48 8.93 14.98
N SER A 116 10.83 8.45 13.78
CA SER A 116 10.12 7.33 13.14
C SER A 116 10.50 5.96 13.71
N ASP A 117 11.63 5.90 14.41
CA ASP A 117 12.15 4.69 15.01
C ASP A 117 11.17 4.10 16.05
N ALA A 118 10.99 2.77 16.01
CA ALA A 118 10.04 2.06 16.85
C ALA A 118 10.43 2.07 18.34
N LEU A 119 11.73 2.03 18.65
CA LEU A 119 12.27 2.03 20.00
C LEU A 119 12.29 3.43 20.61
N LEU A 120 12.68 4.45 19.84
CA LEU A 120 12.84 5.81 20.37
C LEU A 120 11.52 6.55 20.54
N GLY A 121 10.57 6.37 19.63
CA GLY A 121 9.35 7.18 19.65
C GLY A 121 8.47 7.03 20.90
N PRO A 122 8.31 5.85 21.56
CA PRO A 122 7.55 5.76 22.81
C PRO A 122 8.21 6.54 23.96
N HIS A 123 9.55 6.63 23.98
CA HIS A 123 10.26 7.46 24.96
C HIS A 123 9.98 8.95 24.76
N VAL A 124 9.95 9.41 23.50
CA VAL A 124 9.59 10.81 23.19
C VAL A 124 8.13 11.08 23.52
N GLN A 125 7.24 10.16 23.15
CA GLN A 125 5.81 10.25 23.45
C GLN A 125 5.55 10.37 24.95
N SER A 126 6.20 9.56 25.78
CA SER A 126 6.06 9.61 27.24
C SER A 126 6.48 10.96 27.84
N ILE A 127 7.57 11.57 27.35
CA ILE A 127 7.99 12.91 27.81
C ILE A 127 7.00 13.99 27.37
N CYS A 128 6.49 13.88 26.15
CA CYS A 128 5.51 14.80 25.58
C CYS A 128 4.19 14.75 26.35
N GLU A 129 3.72 13.55 26.67
CA GLU A 129 2.53 13.30 27.49
C GLU A 129 2.69 13.87 28.91
N ALA A 130 3.84 13.65 29.57
CA ALA A 130 4.09 14.18 30.92
C ALA A 130 4.14 15.72 30.99
N LEU A 131 4.45 16.39 29.88
CA LEU A 131 4.64 17.85 29.82
C LEU A 131 3.54 18.57 29.03
N ASP A 132 2.47 17.88 28.63
CA ASP A 132 1.36 18.37 27.81
C ASP A 132 1.84 19.01 26.48
N VAL A 133 2.85 18.44 25.83
CA VAL A 133 3.36 18.93 24.53
C VAL A 133 2.88 18.02 23.41
N PRO A 134 2.19 18.53 22.37
CA PRO A 134 1.78 17.71 21.24
C PRO A 134 2.97 17.05 20.52
N HIS A 135 2.90 15.73 20.39
CA HIS A 135 3.84 14.88 19.67
C HIS A 135 3.23 14.43 18.35
N MET A 136 3.84 14.83 17.25
CA MET A 136 3.42 14.52 15.88
C MET A 136 4.20 13.31 15.36
N GLU A 137 3.49 12.21 15.12
CA GLU A 137 4.06 10.94 14.66
C GLU A 137 3.68 10.66 13.20
N SER A 138 4.59 10.01 12.47
CA SER A 138 4.40 9.56 11.08
C SER A 138 4.89 8.12 10.88
N ARG A 139 4.86 7.33 11.96
CA ARG A 139 5.38 5.96 12.02
C ARG A 139 4.29 4.96 12.34
N LEU A 140 4.57 3.69 12.07
CA LEU A 140 3.71 2.61 12.50
C LEU A 140 3.63 2.55 14.03
N ASP A 141 2.41 2.66 14.57
CA ASP A 141 2.11 2.39 15.98
C ASP A 141 1.37 1.06 16.12
N LEU A 142 1.99 0.11 16.83
CA LEU A 142 1.43 -1.22 17.09
C LEU A 142 0.62 -1.27 18.38
N GLU A 143 0.67 -0.23 19.19
CA GLU A 143 -0.03 -0.20 20.47
C GLU A 143 -1.50 0.19 20.29
N SER A 144 -2.38 -0.63 20.87
CA SER A 144 -3.83 -0.39 20.81
C SER A 144 -4.29 0.73 21.75
N ASN A 145 -3.50 1.04 22.78
CA ASN A 145 -3.89 1.99 23.82
C ASN A 145 -4.01 3.40 23.27
N HIS A 146 -4.91 4.18 23.89
CA HIS A 146 -4.95 5.62 23.68
C HIS A 146 -3.70 6.23 24.31
N LYS A 147 -3.06 7.15 23.58
CA LYS A 147 -1.88 7.90 24.00
C LYS A 147 -2.27 9.36 24.03
N GLU A 148 -2.28 9.97 25.21
CA GLU A 148 -2.58 11.40 25.29
C GLU A 148 -1.42 12.19 24.67
N PHE A 149 -1.75 13.35 24.10
CA PHE A 149 -0.81 14.26 23.45
C PHE A 149 -0.01 13.68 22.26
N SER A 150 -0.32 12.50 21.75
CA SER A 150 0.24 11.95 20.52
C SER A 150 -0.77 12.03 19.36
N VAL A 151 -0.32 12.52 18.21
CA VAL A 151 -1.11 12.57 16.97
C VAL A 151 -0.33 11.86 15.87
N ASN A 152 -0.80 10.66 15.51
CA ASN A 152 -0.16 9.84 14.51
C ASN A 152 -0.88 9.92 13.16
N LEU A 153 -0.17 10.39 12.14
CA LEU A 153 -0.67 10.49 10.77
C LEU A 153 -0.60 9.16 10.01
N TYR A 154 0.21 8.22 10.48
CA TYR A 154 0.30 6.90 9.87
C TYR A 154 -1.01 6.14 10.10
N PRO A 155 -1.59 5.50 9.06
CA PRO A 155 -2.82 4.73 9.19
C PRO A 155 -2.71 3.62 10.24
N SER A 156 -3.75 3.42 11.06
CA SER A 156 -3.72 2.36 12.06
C SER A 156 -3.59 0.96 11.43
N GLN A 157 -2.73 0.12 12.01
CA GLN A 157 -2.47 -1.23 11.48
C GLN A 157 -3.74 -2.10 11.43
N LYS A 158 -4.67 -1.89 12.36
CA LYS A 158 -5.96 -2.59 12.38
C LYS A 158 -6.78 -2.33 11.11
N LEU A 159 -6.80 -1.07 10.64
CA LEU A 159 -7.50 -0.68 9.42
C LEU A 159 -6.76 -1.19 8.17
N LEU A 160 -5.42 -1.15 8.16
CA LEU A 160 -4.62 -1.75 7.08
C LEU A 160 -4.86 -3.26 6.96
N ASN A 161 -4.91 -3.97 8.09
CA ASN A 161 -5.23 -5.39 8.11
C ASN A 161 -6.65 -5.66 7.59
N ALA A 162 -7.62 -4.79 7.84
CA ALA A 162 -8.96 -4.90 7.24
C ALA A 162 -8.90 -4.75 5.71
N ALA A 163 -8.13 -3.77 5.20
CA ALA A 163 -7.91 -3.62 3.75
C ALA A 163 -7.28 -4.86 3.12
N PHE A 164 -6.28 -5.45 3.78
CA PHE A 164 -5.67 -6.70 3.34
C PHE A 164 -6.68 -7.86 3.32
N LYS A 165 -7.54 -8.00 4.35
CA LYS A 165 -8.59 -9.03 4.38
C LYS A 165 -9.59 -8.88 3.24
N ASP A 166 -9.98 -7.65 2.93
CA ASP A 166 -10.95 -7.38 1.85
C ASP A 166 -10.39 -7.78 0.48
N VAL A 167 -9.10 -7.53 0.22
CA VAL A 167 -8.43 -7.98 -1.02
C VAL A 167 -8.35 -9.51 -1.09
N ILE A 168 -7.95 -10.17 0.00
CA ILE A 168 -7.87 -11.64 0.06
C ILE A 168 -9.26 -12.27 -0.16
N LYS A 169 -10.31 -11.65 0.41
CA LYS A 169 -11.71 -12.07 0.23
C LYS A 169 -12.17 -11.84 -1.20
N PHE A 170 -11.88 -10.69 -1.80
CA PHE A 170 -12.22 -10.41 -3.20
C PHE A 170 -11.58 -11.42 -4.17
N LEU A 171 -10.31 -11.77 -3.93
CA LEU A 171 -9.57 -12.72 -4.77
C LEU A 171 -9.85 -14.19 -4.44
N ASN A 172 -10.69 -14.47 -3.44
CA ASN A 172 -11.02 -15.83 -2.97
C ASN A 172 -9.79 -16.70 -2.65
N TRP A 173 -8.75 -16.13 -2.04
CA TRP A 173 -7.54 -16.89 -1.72
C TRP A 173 -7.79 -17.93 -0.62
N THR A 174 -7.38 -19.17 -0.89
CA THR A 174 -7.51 -20.31 0.02
C THR A 174 -6.20 -20.71 0.69
N LYS A 175 -5.06 -20.55 0.02
CA LYS A 175 -3.73 -20.78 0.58
C LYS A 175 -2.88 -19.54 0.40
N VAL A 176 -2.36 -18.99 1.49
CA VAL A 176 -1.61 -17.73 1.50
C VAL A 176 -0.35 -17.90 2.34
N ALA A 177 0.81 -17.50 1.79
CA ALA A 177 2.05 -17.41 2.54
C ALA A 177 2.32 -15.95 2.94
N ILE A 178 2.63 -15.71 4.21
CA ILE A 178 3.08 -14.42 4.73
C ILE A 178 4.58 -14.52 4.96
N VAL A 179 5.35 -13.67 4.27
CA VAL A 179 6.79 -13.53 4.44
C VAL A 179 7.06 -12.18 5.06
N TYR A 180 7.65 -12.18 6.26
CA TYR A 180 7.98 -10.96 6.98
C TYR A 180 9.46 -10.93 7.37
N GLU A 181 10.05 -9.74 7.38
CA GLU A 181 11.48 -9.55 7.65
C GLU A 181 11.81 -9.12 9.07
N GLU A 182 11.06 -8.18 9.64
CA GLU A 182 11.34 -7.69 10.99
C GLU A 182 10.75 -8.62 12.04
N ASP A 183 11.39 -8.79 13.20
CA ASP A 183 10.82 -9.57 14.31
C ASP A 183 9.43 -9.05 14.73
N ASN A 184 9.23 -7.73 14.63
CA ASN A 184 7.96 -7.07 14.89
C ASN A 184 6.94 -7.21 13.75
N GLY A 185 7.35 -7.67 12.57
CA GLY A 185 6.51 -7.84 11.37
C GLY A 185 5.32 -8.75 11.59
N LEU A 186 5.48 -9.82 12.38
CA LEU A 186 4.37 -10.71 12.73
C LEU A 186 3.30 -9.99 13.56
N PHE A 187 3.67 -9.07 14.45
CA PHE A 187 2.71 -8.29 15.22
C PHE A 187 1.90 -7.36 14.30
N LYS A 188 2.52 -6.80 13.24
CA LYS A 188 1.82 -5.99 12.22
C LYS A 188 0.67 -6.78 11.58
N LEU A 189 0.94 -8.04 11.23
CA LEU A 189 0.01 -8.91 10.48
C LEU A 189 -0.76 -9.89 11.38
N GLN A 190 -0.69 -9.74 12.71
CA GLN A 190 -1.25 -10.69 13.66
C GLN A 190 -2.78 -10.84 13.49
N ASP A 191 -3.49 -9.76 13.20
CA ASP A 191 -4.94 -9.79 13.01
C ASP A 191 -5.33 -10.59 11.76
N LEU A 192 -4.50 -10.62 10.73
CA LEU A 192 -4.73 -11.44 9.54
C LEU A 192 -4.63 -12.92 9.85
N VAL A 193 -3.68 -13.29 10.72
CA VAL A 193 -3.44 -14.67 11.12
C VAL A 193 -4.51 -15.16 12.11
N LYS A 194 -4.84 -14.35 13.12
CA LYS A 194 -5.82 -14.71 14.17
C LYS A 194 -7.24 -14.79 13.63
N THR A 195 -7.60 -13.92 12.69
CA THR A 195 -8.95 -13.84 12.11
C THR A 195 -8.83 -13.88 10.60
N PRO A 196 -8.64 -15.08 10.02
CA PRO A 196 -8.53 -15.22 8.58
C PRO A 196 -9.82 -14.76 7.88
N PRO A 197 -9.73 -14.23 6.65
CA PRO A 197 -10.90 -13.67 5.94
C PRO A 197 -12.02 -14.70 5.72
N THR A 198 -11.64 -15.97 5.55
CA THR A 198 -12.58 -17.09 5.44
C THR A 198 -12.07 -18.27 6.27
N LEU A 199 -12.99 -19.09 6.79
CA LEU A 199 -12.68 -20.32 7.52
C LEU A 199 -11.86 -21.35 6.71
N LYS A 200 -11.79 -21.20 5.39
CA LYS A 200 -11.05 -22.08 4.48
C LYS A 200 -9.66 -21.55 4.12
N THR A 201 -9.29 -20.35 4.56
CA THR A 201 -8.01 -19.74 4.21
C THR A 201 -6.92 -20.28 5.15
N GLU A 202 -6.02 -21.09 4.60
CA GLU A 202 -4.81 -21.58 5.27
C GLU A 202 -3.70 -20.53 5.17
N MET A 203 -3.20 -20.08 6.32
CA MET A 203 -2.12 -19.11 6.43
C MET A 203 -0.81 -19.81 6.75
N TYR A 204 0.22 -19.56 5.95
CA TYR A 204 1.56 -20.10 6.14
C TYR A 204 2.55 -18.99 6.40
N ILE A 205 3.20 -18.99 7.55
CA ILE A 205 3.96 -17.84 8.03
C ILE A 205 5.46 -18.19 8.06
N ARG A 206 6.29 -17.31 7.49
CA ARG A 206 7.74 -17.46 7.51
C ARG A 206 8.43 -16.11 7.73
N HIS A 207 9.36 -16.13 8.68
CA HIS A 207 10.34 -15.07 8.85
C HIS A 207 11.46 -15.22 7.80
N ALA A 208 11.87 -14.13 7.17
CA ALA A 208 12.91 -14.15 6.16
C ALA A 208 13.80 -12.91 6.21
N ASN A 209 15.10 -13.14 6.16
CA ASN A 209 16.14 -12.12 6.12
C ASN A 209 16.72 -12.02 4.71
N PRO A 210 17.47 -10.95 4.38
CA PRO A 210 18.13 -10.81 3.08
C PRO A 210 18.98 -12.02 2.67
N SER A 211 19.63 -12.68 3.63
CA SER A 211 20.41 -13.90 3.41
C SER A 211 19.57 -15.17 3.25
N THR A 212 18.33 -15.20 3.75
CA THR A 212 17.48 -16.39 3.80
C THR A 212 16.29 -16.37 2.84
N TYR A 213 15.99 -15.24 2.16
CA TYR A 213 14.89 -15.13 1.19
C TYR A 213 14.83 -16.31 0.23
N ARG A 214 15.96 -16.69 -0.35
CA ARG A 214 16.02 -17.82 -1.31
C ARG A 214 15.60 -19.16 -0.69
N ASN A 215 15.97 -19.42 0.55
CA ASN A 215 15.62 -20.68 1.22
C ASN A 215 14.13 -20.70 1.59
N VAL A 216 13.60 -19.60 2.09
CA VAL A 216 12.18 -19.45 2.44
C VAL A 216 11.30 -19.56 1.20
N LEU A 217 11.63 -18.85 0.13
CA LEU A 217 10.91 -18.92 -1.15
C LEU A 217 10.98 -20.33 -1.76
N ARG A 218 12.10 -21.05 -1.62
CA ARG A 218 12.20 -22.46 -2.04
C ARG A 218 11.24 -23.37 -1.25
N GLU A 219 11.12 -23.18 0.06
CA GLU A 219 10.18 -23.94 0.91
C GLU A 219 8.72 -23.66 0.49
N ILE A 220 8.38 -22.39 0.26
CA ILE A 220 7.04 -21.99 -0.21
C ILE A 220 6.72 -22.62 -1.56
N ARG A 221 7.68 -22.61 -2.49
CA ARG A 221 7.54 -23.25 -3.80
C ARG A 221 7.32 -24.76 -3.69
N GLN A 222 8.03 -25.45 -2.80
CA GLN A 222 7.85 -26.89 -2.55
C GLN A 222 6.47 -27.22 -1.97
N LYS A 223 5.84 -26.28 -1.26
CA LYS A 223 4.48 -26.41 -0.73
C LYS A 223 3.39 -26.01 -1.72
N GLU A 224 3.77 -25.63 -2.95
CA GLU A 224 2.86 -25.21 -4.02
C GLU A 224 1.93 -24.05 -3.60
N ILE A 225 2.47 -23.10 -2.82
CA ILE A 225 1.73 -21.89 -2.43
C ILE A 225 2.05 -20.79 -3.44
N TYR A 226 1.00 -20.27 -4.08
CA TYR A 226 1.12 -19.29 -5.15
C TYR A 226 0.73 -17.86 -4.75
N ASN A 227 0.00 -17.68 -3.64
CA ASN A 227 -0.39 -16.36 -3.13
C ASN A 227 0.52 -15.99 -1.96
N LEU A 228 1.20 -14.85 -2.07
CA LEU A 228 2.18 -14.40 -1.08
C LEU A 228 1.88 -12.96 -0.65
N ILE A 229 1.91 -12.71 0.66
CA ILE A 229 1.93 -11.37 1.25
C ILE A 229 3.36 -11.11 1.72
N ILE A 230 3.96 -10.03 1.22
CA ILE A 230 5.36 -9.70 1.44
C ILE A 230 5.46 -8.43 2.29
N ASP A 231 6.03 -8.58 3.48
CA ASP A 231 6.40 -7.51 4.39
C ASP A 231 7.93 -7.47 4.54
N THR A 232 8.57 -6.59 3.77
CA THR A 232 10.03 -6.52 3.65
C THR A 232 10.45 -5.06 3.63
N SER A 233 11.61 -4.76 4.20
CA SER A 233 12.17 -3.41 4.20
C SER A 233 12.43 -2.94 2.78
N SER A 234 12.13 -1.66 2.51
CA SER A 234 12.38 -1.02 1.22
C SER A 234 13.86 -1.12 0.80
N GLN A 235 14.79 -1.20 1.75
CA GLN A 235 16.23 -1.34 1.47
C GLN A 235 16.60 -2.72 0.89
N HIS A 236 15.88 -3.77 1.29
CA HIS A 236 16.17 -5.16 0.92
C HIS A 236 15.28 -5.70 -0.21
N MET A 237 14.29 -4.91 -0.65
CA MET A 237 13.35 -5.27 -1.72
C MET A 237 14.06 -5.71 -3.02
N SER A 238 15.14 -5.03 -3.41
CA SER A 238 15.92 -5.40 -4.59
C SER A 238 16.57 -6.79 -4.49
N GLN A 239 17.00 -7.19 -3.29
CA GLN A 239 17.53 -8.53 -3.03
C GLN A 239 16.42 -9.58 -3.05
N PHE A 240 15.24 -9.23 -2.54
CA PHE A 240 14.05 -10.07 -2.60
C PHE A 240 13.61 -10.34 -4.05
N PHE A 241 13.54 -9.32 -4.91
CA PHE A 241 13.24 -9.48 -6.33
C PHE A 241 14.26 -10.37 -7.06
N ARG A 242 15.55 -10.19 -6.78
CA ARG A 242 16.59 -11.09 -7.33
C ARG A 242 16.36 -12.54 -6.89
N ALA A 243 15.95 -12.78 -5.64
CA ALA A 243 15.65 -14.12 -5.15
C ALA A 243 14.43 -14.74 -5.86
N MET A 244 13.38 -13.95 -6.15
CA MET A 244 12.23 -14.39 -6.94
C MET A 244 12.63 -14.83 -8.35
N LEU A 245 13.42 -14.01 -9.04
CA LEU A 245 13.89 -14.30 -10.41
C LEU A 245 14.78 -15.54 -10.45
N GLN A 246 15.71 -15.68 -9.50
CA GLN A 246 16.60 -16.87 -9.39
C GLN A 246 15.84 -18.18 -9.17
N LEU A 247 14.66 -18.12 -8.53
CA LEU A 247 13.82 -19.29 -8.28
C LEU A 247 12.72 -19.48 -9.33
N GLN A 248 12.68 -18.61 -10.35
CA GLN A 248 11.65 -18.60 -11.40
C GLN A 248 10.23 -18.54 -10.82
N MET A 249 10.05 -17.77 -9.73
CA MET A 249 8.75 -17.53 -9.12
C MET A 249 8.08 -16.25 -9.66
N ASN A 250 8.33 -15.93 -10.92
CA ASN A 250 7.81 -14.75 -11.62
C ASN A 250 6.79 -15.12 -12.71
N ASP A 251 6.14 -16.28 -12.58
CA ASP A 251 5.16 -16.83 -13.51
C ASP A 251 3.72 -16.34 -13.20
N TYR A 252 2.79 -16.44 -14.16
CA TYR A 252 1.40 -15.97 -14.07
C TYR A 252 0.60 -16.60 -12.94
N ARG A 253 1.04 -17.79 -12.47
CA ARG A 253 0.42 -18.49 -11.34
C ARG A 253 0.62 -17.76 -10.03
N TYR A 254 1.72 -17.02 -9.87
CA TYR A 254 2.04 -16.35 -8.62
C TYR A 254 1.32 -15.01 -8.50
N HIS A 255 0.82 -14.74 -7.29
CA HIS A 255 0.27 -13.46 -6.88
C HIS A 255 1.00 -12.95 -5.65
N TYR A 256 1.71 -11.84 -5.81
CA TYR A 256 2.40 -11.11 -4.75
C TYR A 256 1.61 -9.89 -4.32
N MET A 257 1.34 -9.80 -3.03
CA MET A 257 0.77 -8.61 -2.40
C MET A 257 1.81 -7.97 -1.49
N PHE A 258 2.23 -6.74 -1.81
CA PHE A 258 3.20 -6.00 -1.01
C PHE A 258 2.48 -5.14 0.03
N THR A 259 2.98 -5.17 1.27
CA THR A 259 2.47 -4.31 2.36
C THR A 259 2.97 -2.87 2.27
N THR A 260 4.13 -2.65 1.63
CA THR A 260 4.70 -1.32 1.42
C THR A 260 3.85 -0.46 0.49
N PHE A 261 3.76 0.84 0.80
CA PHE A 261 3.11 1.84 -0.05
C PHE A 261 3.97 2.31 -1.22
N ASP A 262 5.26 1.96 -1.22
CA ASP A 262 6.27 2.56 -2.09
C ASP A 262 6.67 1.63 -3.25
N ILE A 263 5.84 0.65 -3.61
CA ILE A 263 6.19 -0.33 -4.66
C ILE A 263 6.48 0.34 -6.02
N GLU A 264 5.84 1.47 -6.32
CA GLU A 264 6.04 2.24 -7.57
C GLU A 264 7.43 2.88 -7.66
N THR A 265 8.16 2.97 -6.53
CA THR A 265 9.53 3.53 -6.50
C THR A 265 10.59 2.54 -6.98
N PHE A 266 10.25 1.26 -7.11
CA PHE A 266 11.16 0.20 -7.54
C PHE A 266 11.03 -0.09 -9.04
N ASP A 267 12.14 -0.52 -9.63
CA ASP A 267 12.14 -1.00 -11.01
C ASP A 267 11.51 -2.40 -11.08
N LEU A 268 10.46 -2.51 -11.89
CA LEU A 268 9.69 -3.74 -12.09
C LEU A 268 9.83 -4.29 -13.52
N GLU A 269 10.79 -3.81 -14.32
CA GLU A 269 10.97 -4.23 -15.71
C GLU A 269 11.03 -5.75 -15.89
N ASP A 270 11.78 -6.45 -15.02
CA ASP A 270 11.92 -7.91 -15.03
C ASP A 270 10.61 -8.69 -14.80
N PHE A 271 9.59 -8.03 -14.24
CA PHE A 271 8.30 -8.63 -13.89
C PHE A 271 7.19 -8.31 -14.90
N LYS A 272 7.37 -7.30 -15.76
CA LYS A 272 6.38 -6.83 -16.74
C LYS A 272 5.97 -7.91 -17.75
N TYR A 273 6.94 -8.67 -18.27
CA TYR A 273 6.73 -9.59 -19.40
C TYR A 273 6.23 -10.98 -19.02
N ASN A 274 6.30 -11.35 -17.74
CA ASN A 274 5.99 -12.71 -17.28
C ASN A 274 4.57 -12.86 -16.70
N ASN A 275 3.72 -11.83 -16.83
CA ASN A 275 2.33 -11.81 -16.36
C ASN A 275 2.15 -12.16 -14.87
N VAL A 276 3.18 -11.94 -14.05
CA VAL A 276 3.06 -12.12 -12.59
C VAL A 276 2.08 -11.10 -12.01
N ASN A 277 1.20 -11.57 -11.11
CA ASN A 277 0.26 -10.68 -10.46
C ASN A 277 0.96 -9.99 -9.28
N MET A 278 1.17 -8.68 -9.37
CA MET A 278 1.68 -7.88 -8.25
C MET A 278 0.63 -6.84 -7.87
N THR A 279 0.25 -6.81 -6.59
CA THR A 279 -0.70 -5.83 -6.04
C THR A 279 -0.11 -5.14 -4.82
N ALA A 280 -0.40 -3.86 -4.65
CA ALA A 280 -0.01 -3.10 -3.47
C ALA A 280 -1.01 -1.96 -3.25
N PHE A 281 -0.98 -1.36 -2.06
CA PHE A 281 -1.71 -0.14 -1.80
C PHE A 281 -0.82 1.08 -1.98
N ARG A 282 -1.43 2.22 -2.30
CA ARG A 282 -0.80 3.53 -2.30
C ARG A 282 -1.63 4.50 -1.48
N ILE A 283 -0.97 5.29 -0.63
CA ILE A 283 -1.64 6.30 0.21
C ILE A 283 -1.60 7.72 -0.41
N VAL A 284 -0.59 8.01 -1.24
CA VAL A 284 -0.43 9.33 -1.87
C VAL A 284 -1.44 9.49 -3.02
N ASN A 285 -2.19 10.59 -3.02
CA ASN A 285 -3.24 10.84 -4.00
C ASN A 285 -2.69 11.55 -5.25
N LEU A 286 -1.99 10.81 -6.12
CA LEU A 286 -1.37 11.35 -7.35
C LEU A 286 -2.39 11.82 -8.41
N GLU A 287 -3.67 11.46 -8.27
CA GLU A 287 -4.75 11.92 -9.16
C GLU A 287 -5.11 13.39 -8.96
N ASP A 288 -4.80 13.96 -7.79
CA ASP A 288 -5.06 15.37 -7.53
C ASP A 288 -3.99 16.23 -8.20
N LYS A 289 -4.42 17.11 -9.11
CA LYS A 289 -3.53 18.05 -9.81
C LYS A 289 -2.73 18.92 -8.85
N LYS A 290 -3.30 19.31 -7.69
CA LYS A 290 -2.59 20.11 -6.69
C LYS A 290 -1.41 19.36 -6.08
N VAL A 291 -1.57 18.05 -5.87
CA VAL A 291 -0.50 17.18 -5.37
C VAL A 291 0.60 17.08 -6.42
N ASN A 292 0.25 16.87 -7.67
CA ASN A 292 1.24 16.76 -8.75
C ASN A 292 2.04 18.06 -8.95
N ASP A 293 1.36 19.22 -8.98
CA ASP A 293 2.00 20.54 -9.07
C ASP A 293 2.92 20.81 -7.86
N LEU A 294 2.55 20.30 -6.68
CA LEU A 294 3.35 20.43 -5.46
C LEU A 294 4.60 19.53 -5.51
N LEU A 295 4.48 18.29 -5.99
CA LEU A 295 5.61 17.39 -6.17
C LEU A 295 6.62 17.95 -7.18
N GLU A 296 6.16 18.55 -8.27
CA GLU A 296 7.04 19.22 -9.24
C GLU A 296 7.79 20.41 -8.59
N GLN A 297 7.11 21.19 -7.73
CA GLN A 297 7.75 22.28 -7.00
C GLN A 297 8.75 21.77 -5.95
N MET A 298 8.44 20.65 -5.29
CA MET A 298 9.34 19.97 -4.36
C MET A 298 10.61 19.51 -5.06
N GLU A 299 10.49 18.97 -6.27
CA GLU A 299 11.61 18.55 -7.09
C GLU A 299 12.55 19.71 -7.41
N ARG A 300 11.98 20.86 -7.82
CA ARG A 300 12.76 22.08 -8.13
C ARG A 300 13.44 22.70 -6.91
N PHE A 301 12.93 22.46 -5.70
CA PHE A 301 13.55 22.95 -4.47
C PHE A 301 14.78 22.12 -4.04
N GLN A 302 15.00 20.94 -4.64
CA GLN A 302 16.14 20.09 -4.30
C GLN A 302 17.46 20.75 -4.70
N THR A 303 18.37 20.89 -3.74
CA THR A 303 19.77 21.21 -4.02
C THR A 303 20.48 19.98 -4.59
N LEU A 304 21.42 20.19 -5.52
CA LEU A 304 22.25 19.14 -6.15
C LEU A 304 22.71 18.08 -5.12
N GLY A 305 22.13 16.88 -5.16
CA GLY A 305 22.52 15.73 -4.32
C GLY A 305 21.40 14.99 -3.60
N HIS A 306 20.22 15.58 -3.38
CA HIS A 306 19.11 14.94 -2.65
C HIS A 306 17.94 14.60 -3.58
N ASN A 307 17.67 13.31 -3.82
CA ASN A 307 16.60 12.86 -4.72
C ASN A 307 15.41 12.30 -3.93
N ILE A 308 14.42 13.13 -3.61
CA ILE A 308 13.23 12.71 -2.83
C ILE A 308 12.26 11.89 -3.67
N LEU A 309 12.20 12.22 -4.97
CA LEU A 309 11.31 11.60 -5.93
C LEU A 309 11.97 10.46 -6.73
N ASN A 310 13.19 10.06 -6.34
CA ASN A 310 13.99 9.01 -6.96
C ASN A 310 13.95 9.00 -8.52
N ARG A 311 13.92 10.18 -9.17
CA ARG A 311 13.78 10.37 -10.62
C ARG A 311 12.48 9.87 -11.27
N SER A 312 11.55 9.27 -10.51
CA SER A 312 10.27 8.76 -10.99
C SER A 312 9.11 9.75 -10.82
N GLY A 313 9.33 10.86 -10.10
CA GLY A 313 8.28 11.83 -9.77
C GLY A 313 7.37 11.41 -8.62
N ILE A 314 7.68 10.30 -7.94
CA ILE A 314 6.85 9.72 -6.87
C ILE A 314 7.52 9.92 -5.52
N ILE A 315 6.77 10.49 -4.56
CA ILE A 315 7.22 10.64 -3.17
C ILE A 315 6.92 9.37 -2.37
N GLN A 316 7.85 8.97 -1.51
CA GLN A 316 7.61 7.90 -0.54
C GLN A 316 6.52 8.28 0.47
N ALA A 317 5.83 7.29 1.03
CA ALA A 317 4.72 7.50 1.95
C ALA A 317 5.14 8.22 3.25
N GLU A 318 6.24 7.82 3.87
CA GLU A 318 6.69 8.41 5.15
C GLU A 318 7.05 9.91 5.04
N PRO A 319 7.86 10.37 4.05
CA PRO A 319 8.06 11.80 3.80
C PRO A 319 6.76 12.57 3.50
N ALA A 320 5.81 11.96 2.78
CA ALA A 320 4.52 12.59 2.50
C ALA A 320 3.70 12.78 3.79
N LEU A 321 3.69 11.79 4.68
CA LEU A 321 3.07 11.89 6.01
C LEU A 321 3.77 12.94 6.88
N MET A 322 5.10 13.04 6.84
CA MET A 322 5.84 14.07 7.55
C MET A 322 5.46 15.47 7.05
N TYR A 323 5.40 15.68 5.74
CA TYR A 323 4.95 16.94 5.14
C TYR A 323 3.54 17.31 5.63
N ASP A 324 2.61 16.36 5.53
CA ASP A 324 1.22 16.55 5.99
C ASP A 324 1.15 16.86 7.49
N SER A 325 2.01 16.27 8.33
CA SER A 325 2.00 16.49 9.78
C SER A 325 2.30 17.94 10.17
N VAL A 326 3.23 18.60 9.46
CA VAL A 326 3.54 20.01 9.69
C VAL A 326 2.36 20.91 9.29
N HIS A 327 1.66 20.57 8.19
CA HIS A 327 0.46 21.29 7.76
C HIS A 327 -0.72 21.10 8.73
N VAL A 328 -0.90 19.89 9.27
CA VAL A 328 -1.87 19.61 10.34
C VAL A 328 -1.58 20.50 11.55
N LEU A 329 -0.34 20.55 12.03
CA LEU A 329 0.02 21.43 13.15
C LEU A 329 -0.28 22.91 12.85
N ALA A 330 0.09 23.38 11.65
CA ALA A 330 -0.14 24.77 11.25
C ALA A 330 -1.63 25.12 11.16
N ALA A 331 -2.46 24.20 10.66
CA ALA A 331 -3.92 24.36 10.64
C ALA A 331 -4.50 24.40 12.06
N GLY A 332 -3.98 23.59 12.98
CA GLY A 332 -4.38 23.62 14.40
C GLY A 332 -4.05 24.94 15.07
N LEU A 333 -2.84 25.44 14.83
CA LEU A 333 -2.42 26.77 15.30
C LEU A 333 -3.30 27.88 14.71
N ALA A 334 -3.66 27.81 13.43
CA ALA A 334 -4.53 28.79 12.77
C ALA A 334 -5.97 28.80 13.33
N LEU A 335 -6.49 27.65 13.78
CA LEU A 335 -7.77 27.58 14.48
C LEU A 335 -7.67 28.18 15.88
N LEU A 336 -6.57 27.90 16.58
CA LEU A 336 -6.29 28.38 17.92
C LEU A 336 -6.09 29.91 17.97
N ASP A 337 -5.49 30.51 16.94
CA ASP A 337 -5.34 31.97 16.77
C ASP A 337 -6.69 32.72 16.76
N LYS A 338 -7.79 32.03 16.44
CA LYS A 338 -9.12 32.65 16.41
C LYS A 338 -9.81 32.66 17.77
N SER A 339 -9.37 31.82 18.71
CA SER A 339 -10.15 31.49 19.92
C SER A 339 -9.42 31.77 21.22
N SER A 340 -8.10 31.58 21.31
CA SER A 340 -7.38 31.75 22.57
C SER A 340 -5.91 32.08 22.39
N VAL A 341 -5.40 32.91 23.30
CA VAL A 341 -4.00 33.33 23.31
C VAL A 341 -3.10 32.20 23.83
N ILE A 342 -2.11 31.81 23.03
CA ILE A 342 -1.07 30.86 23.45
C ILE A 342 0.07 31.62 24.13
N LYS A 343 0.48 31.17 25.31
CA LYS A 343 1.72 31.61 25.95
C LYS A 343 2.80 30.55 25.80
N THR A 344 3.87 30.92 25.12
CA THR A 344 5.08 30.08 25.04
C THR A 344 5.74 29.98 26.41
N SER A 345 6.00 28.77 26.88
CA SER A 345 6.76 28.53 28.11
C SER A 345 7.99 27.66 27.84
N ASN A 346 9.10 28.00 28.49
CA ASN A 346 10.25 27.13 28.55
C ASN A 346 9.97 26.05 29.60
N LEU A 347 9.93 24.79 29.17
CA LEU A 347 9.61 23.67 30.05
C LEU A 347 10.89 23.05 30.60
N SER A 348 10.79 22.42 31.77
CA SER A 348 11.88 21.63 32.35
C SER A 348 11.39 20.22 32.62
N CYS A 349 12.09 19.23 32.07
CA CYS A 349 11.81 17.82 32.36
C CYS A 349 12.04 17.47 33.84
N ASP A 350 12.88 18.20 34.57
CA ASP A 350 13.17 17.90 35.98
C ASP A 350 12.05 18.40 36.92
N LEU A 351 11.31 19.43 36.51
CA LEU A 351 10.24 20.02 37.31
C LEU A 351 8.88 19.38 37.05
N GLU A 352 8.73 18.67 35.92
CA GLU A 352 7.50 17.99 35.50
C GLU A 352 6.25 18.88 35.56
N ILE A 353 6.41 20.18 35.26
CA ILE A 353 5.29 21.13 35.19
C ILE A 353 4.77 21.15 33.75
N PRO A 354 3.52 20.72 33.50
CA PRO A 354 2.98 20.66 32.15
C PRO A 354 2.70 22.04 31.55
N TRP A 355 2.65 22.10 30.23
CA TRP A 355 2.30 23.31 29.50
C TRP A 355 0.80 23.59 29.51
N ARG A 356 0.41 24.69 30.14
CA ARG A 356 -1.01 25.08 30.34
C ARG A 356 -1.85 25.12 29.06
N ASP A 357 -1.28 25.56 27.95
CA ASP A 357 -2.01 25.72 26.68
C ASP A 357 -1.89 24.49 25.77
N GLY A 358 -1.11 23.48 26.18
CA GLY A 358 -0.84 22.27 25.42
C GLY A 358 -2.08 21.46 25.10
N LEU A 359 -2.95 21.25 26.11
CA LEU A 359 -4.22 20.53 25.94
C LEU A 359 -5.14 21.23 24.94
N SER A 360 -5.16 22.57 24.94
CA SER A 360 -5.93 23.34 23.98
C SER A 360 -5.42 23.08 22.57
N LEU A 361 -4.11 23.21 22.33
CA LEU A 361 -3.51 22.94 21.03
C LEU A 361 -3.77 21.50 20.56
N TYR A 362 -3.60 20.50 21.42
CA TYR A 362 -3.88 19.10 21.12
C TYR A 362 -5.35 18.88 20.68
N ASN A 363 -6.30 19.47 21.39
CA ASN A 363 -7.72 19.36 21.05
C ASN A 363 -8.03 20.03 19.69
N TYR A 364 -7.46 21.20 19.40
CA TYR A 364 -7.61 21.80 18.07
C TYR A 364 -7.03 20.91 16.99
N ILE A 365 -5.84 20.31 17.20
CA ILE A 365 -5.23 19.39 16.24
C ILE A 365 -6.12 18.18 15.94
N ASN A 366 -6.72 17.58 16.96
CA ASN A 366 -7.63 16.44 16.80
C ASN A 366 -8.93 16.76 16.05
N THR A 367 -9.34 18.03 15.98
CA THR A 367 -10.57 18.45 15.27
C THR A 367 -10.34 18.82 13.81
N ILE A 368 -9.10 18.76 13.34
CA ILE A 368 -8.73 19.18 11.98
C ILE A 368 -9.31 18.21 10.94
N ASN A 369 -9.83 18.82 9.87
CA ASN A 369 -10.21 18.12 8.65
C ASN A 369 -9.60 18.88 7.47
N ILE A 370 -8.50 18.35 6.92
CA ILE A 370 -7.78 18.94 5.78
C ILE A 370 -7.44 17.88 4.74
N ASN A 371 -7.15 18.34 3.53
CA ASN A 371 -6.63 17.50 2.46
C ASN A 371 -5.13 17.79 2.27
N GLY A 372 -4.30 16.78 2.49
CA GLY A 372 -2.85 16.81 2.27
C GLY A 372 -2.43 15.99 1.04
N LEU A 373 -1.14 15.67 0.96
CA LEU A 373 -0.56 14.77 -0.05
C LEU A 373 -1.19 13.37 0.03
N THR A 374 -1.48 12.92 1.25
CA THR A 374 -2.09 11.61 1.54
C THR A 374 -3.62 11.62 1.48
N GLY A 375 -4.21 12.66 0.87
CA GLY A 375 -5.66 12.83 0.77
C GLY A 375 -6.27 13.41 2.05
N ARG A 376 -7.51 13.00 2.37
CA ARG A 376 -8.24 13.51 3.53
C ARG A 376 -7.62 13.01 4.84
N ILE A 377 -7.44 13.93 5.79
CA ILE A 377 -6.86 13.67 7.10
C ILE A 377 -7.90 14.05 8.16
N GLU A 378 -8.24 13.07 8.99
CA GLU A 378 -9.19 13.20 10.09
C GLU A 378 -8.74 12.27 11.22
N PHE A 379 -8.79 12.79 12.45
CA PHE A 379 -8.31 12.08 13.63
C PHE A 379 -9.47 11.71 14.55
N LYS A 380 -9.29 10.59 15.24
CA LYS A 380 -10.09 10.18 16.38
C LYS A 380 -9.12 9.80 17.48
N GLU A 381 -9.12 10.58 18.57
CA GLU A 381 -8.28 10.33 19.74
C GLU A 381 -6.78 10.20 19.38
N GLY A 382 -6.26 11.12 18.56
CA GLY A 382 -4.85 11.12 18.11
C GLY A 382 -4.52 10.14 17.00
N LYS A 383 -5.42 9.23 16.62
CA LYS A 383 -5.20 8.23 15.56
C LYS A 383 -5.95 8.61 14.29
N ARG A 384 -5.33 8.39 13.12
CA ARG A 384 -5.99 8.60 11.83
C ARG A 384 -7.06 7.52 11.59
N ASP A 385 -8.33 7.93 11.59
CA ASP A 385 -9.48 7.02 11.48
C ASP A 385 -10.00 6.92 10.03
N ASN A 386 -9.89 8.00 9.27
CA ASN A 386 -10.43 8.10 7.92
C ASN A 386 -9.33 8.43 6.91
N PHE A 387 -9.18 7.57 5.89
CA PHE A 387 -8.23 7.74 4.80
C PHE A 387 -8.64 6.89 3.59
N LYS A 388 -8.09 7.21 2.42
CA LYS A 388 -8.30 6.48 1.17
C LYS A 388 -7.00 5.81 0.76
N LEU A 389 -7.05 4.52 0.44
CA LEU A 389 -5.93 3.81 -0.18
C LEU A 389 -6.29 3.50 -1.63
N ASP A 390 -5.40 3.79 -2.57
CA ASP A 390 -5.53 3.34 -3.96
C ASP A 390 -4.98 1.92 -4.07
N LEU A 391 -5.73 0.99 -4.67
CA LEU A 391 -5.25 -0.36 -4.97
C LEU A 391 -4.57 -0.35 -6.33
N LEU A 392 -3.30 -0.73 -6.36
CA LEU A 392 -2.48 -0.84 -7.56
C LEU A 392 -2.34 -2.30 -7.98
N LYS A 393 -2.30 -2.54 -9.29
CA LYS A 393 -1.96 -3.83 -9.89
C LYS A 393 -0.98 -3.64 -11.05
N LEU A 394 0.01 -4.52 -11.13
CA LEU A 394 0.93 -4.56 -12.27
C LEU A 394 0.20 -5.14 -13.48
N LYS A 395 0.13 -4.35 -14.57
CA LYS A 395 -0.53 -4.74 -15.81
C LYS A 395 0.37 -4.41 -17.00
N ARG A 396 0.78 -5.45 -17.73
CA ARG A 396 1.70 -5.37 -18.88
C ARG A 396 2.99 -4.63 -18.54
N GLU A 397 2.98 -3.31 -18.66
CA GLU A 397 4.17 -2.47 -18.59
C GLU A 397 4.22 -1.52 -17.39
N GLU A 398 3.12 -1.37 -16.64
CA GLU A 398 3.08 -0.41 -15.52
C GLU A 398 2.12 -0.82 -14.40
N LEU A 399 2.40 -0.31 -13.20
CA LEU A 399 1.48 -0.36 -12.07
C LEU A 399 0.35 0.64 -12.33
N ARG A 400 -0.88 0.15 -12.40
CA ARG A 400 -2.07 0.99 -12.57
C ARG A 400 -2.96 0.87 -11.37
N LYS A 401 -3.65 1.97 -11.06
CA LYS A 401 -4.76 1.94 -10.11
C LYS A 401 -5.92 1.14 -10.69
N VAL A 402 -6.37 0.16 -9.93
CA VAL A 402 -7.48 -0.74 -10.29
C VAL A 402 -8.65 -0.67 -9.30
N GLY A 403 -8.49 0.07 -8.21
CA GLY A 403 -9.53 0.28 -7.23
C GLY A 403 -9.10 1.24 -6.12
N HIS A 404 -9.93 1.36 -5.10
CA HIS A 404 -9.64 2.08 -3.88
C HIS A 404 -10.28 1.40 -2.67
N TRP A 405 -9.75 1.66 -1.49
CA TRP A 405 -10.25 1.15 -0.23
C TRP A 405 -10.48 2.31 0.74
N THR A 406 -11.59 2.26 1.48
CA THR A 406 -11.85 3.15 2.61
C THR A 406 -12.33 2.35 3.83
N PRO A 407 -12.10 2.83 5.07
CA PRO A 407 -12.58 2.16 6.27
C PRO A 407 -14.10 1.95 6.32
N ALA A 408 -14.87 2.84 5.69
CA ALA A 408 -16.33 2.80 5.73
C ALA A 408 -16.96 1.87 4.67
N GLU A 409 -16.43 1.88 3.44
CA GLU A 409 -17.01 1.14 2.31
C GLU A 409 -16.30 -0.19 2.04
N GLY A 410 -15.08 -0.38 2.54
CA GLY A 410 -14.23 -1.51 2.21
C GLY A 410 -13.56 -1.35 0.84
N ILE A 411 -13.23 -2.47 0.19
CA ILE A 411 -12.59 -2.47 -1.13
C ILE A 411 -13.61 -2.22 -2.24
N ASN A 412 -13.32 -1.25 -3.10
CA ASN A 412 -14.09 -0.94 -4.30
C ASN A 412 -13.17 -1.01 -5.53
N ILE A 413 -13.47 -1.92 -6.46
CA ILE A 413 -12.61 -2.19 -7.60
C ILE A 413 -13.22 -1.55 -8.83
N THR A 414 -12.49 -0.60 -9.39
CA THR A 414 -12.93 0.17 -10.56
C THR A 414 -12.63 -0.56 -11.87
N ASP A 415 -11.53 -1.31 -11.92
CA ASP A 415 -11.13 -2.09 -13.10
C ASP A 415 -11.07 -3.59 -12.77
N HIS A 416 -12.22 -4.26 -12.87
CA HIS A 416 -12.32 -5.72 -12.71
C HIS A 416 -11.58 -6.47 -13.83
N SER A 417 -11.48 -5.88 -15.03
CA SER A 417 -10.84 -6.50 -16.18
C SER A 417 -9.34 -6.72 -15.92
N ALA A 418 -8.71 -5.88 -15.11
CA ALA A 418 -7.32 -6.05 -14.70
C ALA A 418 -7.07 -7.35 -13.89
N PHE A 419 -8.09 -7.89 -13.21
CA PHE A 419 -7.97 -9.13 -12.43
C PHE A 419 -8.36 -10.37 -13.23
N TYR A 420 -9.36 -10.24 -14.09
CA TYR A 420 -9.90 -11.32 -14.90
C TYR A 420 -9.72 -11.00 -16.38
N GLU A 421 -8.49 -10.69 -16.79
CA GLU A 421 -8.18 -10.52 -18.21
C GLU A 421 -8.48 -11.86 -18.90
N THR A 422 -9.67 -11.95 -19.47
CA THR A 422 -10.03 -12.90 -20.52
C THR A 422 -9.25 -12.42 -21.73
N SER A 423 -7.98 -12.76 -21.77
CA SER A 423 -7.15 -12.73 -22.97
C SER A 423 -7.74 -13.74 -23.96
N THR A 424 -8.90 -13.39 -24.52
CA THR A 424 -9.37 -13.81 -25.83
C THR A 424 -8.45 -13.15 -26.86
N ASN A 425 -7.16 -13.42 -26.76
CA ASN A 425 -6.36 -13.39 -27.97
C ASN A 425 -7.06 -14.40 -28.89
N ASN A 426 -7.37 -14.00 -30.14
CA ASN A 426 -7.85 -14.90 -31.19
C ASN A 426 -6.73 -15.91 -31.54
N VAL A 427 -6.27 -16.68 -30.56
CA VAL A 427 -5.26 -17.71 -30.70
C VAL A 427 -5.98 -18.90 -31.30
N THR A 428 -5.59 -19.21 -32.52
CA THR A 428 -6.00 -20.44 -33.17
C THR A 428 -4.95 -21.49 -32.86
N LEU A 429 -5.27 -22.42 -31.97
CA LEU A 429 -4.36 -23.50 -31.59
C LEU A 429 -4.15 -24.48 -32.75
N ILE A 430 -2.91 -24.84 -33.02
CA ILE A 430 -2.57 -25.90 -33.95
C ILE A 430 -2.67 -27.24 -33.21
N VAL A 431 -3.72 -28.00 -33.54
CA VAL A 431 -4.00 -29.29 -32.91
C VAL A 431 -3.51 -30.42 -33.81
N MET A 432 -2.50 -31.14 -33.36
CA MET A 432 -2.01 -32.35 -34.03
C MET A 432 -2.85 -33.56 -33.68
N THR A 433 -3.10 -34.39 -34.69
CA THR A 433 -3.84 -35.62 -34.53
C THR A 433 -3.33 -36.71 -35.48
N ARG A 434 -3.81 -37.93 -35.27
CA ARG A 434 -3.49 -39.11 -36.08
C ARG A 434 -4.78 -39.85 -36.41
N GLU A 435 -4.89 -40.33 -37.64
CA GLU A 435 -6.04 -41.12 -38.07
C GLU A 435 -6.10 -42.46 -37.34
N GLU A 436 -7.22 -42.73 -36.66
CA GLU A 436 -7.49 -43.96 -35.94
C GLU A 436 -8.99 -44.15 -35.72
N LYS A 437 -9.59 -45.20 -36.29
CA LYS A 437 -11.03 -45.46 -36.15
C LYS A 437 -11.33 -46.09 -34.78
N PRO A 438 -12.36 -45.63 -34.02
CA PRO A 438 -13.35 -44.58 -34.31
C PRO A 438 -13.02 -43.20 -33.70
N TYR A 439 -11.79 -42.98 -33.26
CA TYR A 439 -11.36 -41.78 -32.55
C TYR A 439 -11.21 -40.57 -33.47
N VAL A 440 -10.54 -40.74 -34.61
CA VAL A 440 -10.25 -39.71 -35.61
C VAL A 440 -10.31 -40.34 -36.99
N MET A 441 -11.21 -39.86 -37.82
CA MET A 441 -11.51 -40.39 -39.14
C MET A 441 -11.55 -39.24 -40.14
N VAL A 442 -10.95 -39.44 -41.30
CA VAL A 442 -10.94 -38.44 -42.38
C VAL A 442 -12.11 -38.74 -43.32
N ARG A 443 -13.00 -37.77 -43.50
CA ARG A 443 -14.14 -37.87 -44.43
C ARG A 443 -13.66 -37.77 -45.87
N SER A 444 -14.16 -38.65 -46.74
CA SER A 444 -13.76 -38.71 -48.15
C SER A 444 -14.63 -37.85 -49.09
N GLU A 445 -15.50 -36.99 -48.55
CA GLU A 445 -16.38 -36.11 -49.35
C GLU A 445 -15.60 -34.95 -49.96
N GLN A 446 -15.73 -34.73 -51.28
CA GLN A 446 -14.90 -33.79 -52.06
C GLN A 446 -15.12 -32.29 -51.74
N ASN A 447 -16.08 -31.94 -50.88
CA ASN A 447 -16.47 -30.54 -50.60
C ASN A 447 -16.11 -30.04 -49.18
N LEU A 448 -15.34 -30.82 -48.40
CA LEU A 448 -14.98 -30.45 -47.03
C LEU A 448 -13.55 -29.88 -46.99
N THR A 449 -13.40 -28.68 -46.41
CA THR A 449 -12.09 -28.04 -46.23
C THR A 449 -11.82 -27.74 -44.76
N GLY A 450 -10.55 -27.84 -44.35
CA GLY A 450 -10.12 -27.52 -42.99
C GLY A 450 -10.63 -28.52 -41.95
N ASN A 451 -11.08 -28.02 -40.79
CA ASN A 451 -11.50 -28.87 -39.67
C ASN A 451 -12.70 -29.78 -39.97
N ALA A 452 -13.51 -29.44 -40.98
CA ALA A 452 -14.68 -30.21 -41.37
C ALA A 452 -14.33 -31.57 -42.02
N MET A 453 -13.07 -31.76 -42.42
CA MET A 453 -12.58 -33.04 -42.97
C MET A 453 -12.45 -34.15 -41.91
N PHE A 454 -12.46 -33.80 -40.63
CA PHE A 454 -12.22 -34.75 -39.55
C PHE A 454 -13.51 -35.02 -38.76
N GLU A 455 -13.73 -36.29 -38.41
CA GLU A 455 -14.80 -36.74 -37.52
C GLU A 455 -14.31 -37.82 -36.56
N GLY A 456 -15.10 -38.13 -35.53
CA GLY A 456 -14.80 -39.19 -34.57
C GLY A 456 -14.82 -38.68 -33.13
N PHE A 457 -14.68 -39.63 -32.20
CA PHE A 457 -14.82 -39.37 -30.76
C PHE A 457 -13.90 -38.24 -30.24
N CYS A 458 -12.63 -38.24 -30.67
CA CYS A 458 -11.67 -37.22 -30.25
C CYS A 458 -11.97 -35.83 -30.82
N ILE A 459 -12.57 -35.77 -32.01
CA ILE A 459 -12.96 -34.50 -32.64
C ILE A 459 -14.14 -33.86 -31.93
N ASP A 460 -15.14 -34.66 -31.55
CA ASP A 460 -16.31 -34.17 -30.81
C ASP A 460 -15.94 -33.73 -29.39
N LEU A 461 -15.03 -34.46 -28.74
CA LEU A 461 -14.44 -34.07 -27.47
C LEU A 461 -13.72 -32.73 -27.57
N LEU A 462 -12.85 -32.55 -28.59
CA LEU A 462 -12.13 -31.29 -28.81
C LEU A 462 -13.09 -30.12 -29.07
N LYS A 463 -14.12 -30.29 -29.90
CA LYS A 463 -15.13 -29.25 -30.14
C LYS A 463 -15.85 -28.84 -28.85
N SER A 464 -16.18 -29.80 -27.99
CA SER A 464 -16.81 -29.53 -26.70
C SER A 464 -15.91 -28.74 -25.77
N ILE A 465 -14.63 -29.13 -25.68
CA ILE A 465 -13.60 -28.42 -24.89
C ILE A 465 -13.39 -27.00 -25.43
N ALA A 466 -13.23 -26.85 -26.75
CA ALA A 466 -13.04 -25.56 -27.40
C ALA A 466 -14.21 -24.60 -27.14
N THR A 467 -15.45 -25.10 -27.16
CA THR A 467 -16.66 -24.30 -26.87
C THR A 467 -16.74 -23.89 -25.39
N GLN A 468 -16.36 -24.78 -24.48
CA GLN A 468 -16.41 -24.50 -23.03
C GLN A 468 -15.33 -23.51 -22.59
N VAL A 469 -14.12 -23.62 -23.19
CA VAL A 469 -12.96 -22.80 -22.83
C VAL A 469 -12.89 -21.50 -23.66
N GLY A 470 -13.43 -21.50 -24.88
CA GLY A 470 -13.49 -20.32 -25.75
C GLY A 470 -12.26 -20.10 -26.63
N PHE A 471 -11.64 -21.15 -27.18
CA PHE A 471 -10.52 -21.05 -28.13
C PHE A 471 -10.87 -21.53 -29.54
N GLN A 472 -10.17 -21.01 -30.55
CA GLN A 472 -10.22 -21.50 -31.93
C GLN A 472 -9.10 -22.50 -32.18
N PHE A 473 -9.28 -23.43 -33.12
CA PHE A 473 -8.26 -24.42 -33.43
C PHE A 473 -8.22 -24.78 -34.92
N VAL A 474 -7.08 -25.31 -35.38
CA VAL A 474 -6.89 -25.91 -36.70
C VAL A 474 -6.32 -27.31 -36.53
N LEU A 475 -6.98 -28.30 -37.14
CA LEU A 475 -6.54 -29.69 -37.11
C LEU A 475 -5.46 -29.95 -38.17
N ARG A 476 -4.40 -30.64 -37.78
CA ARG A 476 -3.36 -31.15 -38.68
C ARG A 476 -3.07 -32.61 -38.39
N LEU A 477 -2.85 -33.38 -39.46
CA LEU A 477 -2.35 -34.74 -39.33
C LEU A 477 -0.84 -34.71 -39.11
N VAL A 478 -0.37 -35.55 -38.19
CA VAL A 478 1.06 -35.75 -37.99
C VAL A 478 1.71 -36.29 -39.28
N PRO A 479 2.82 -35.70 -39.77
CA PRO A 479 3.39 -36.04 -41.08
C PRO A 479 3.83 -37.49 -41.25
N ASP A 480 4.33 -38.11 -40.17
CA ASP A 480 4.85 -39.48 -40.18
C ASP A 480 3.82 -40.53 -39.73
N HIS A 481 2.59 -40.11 -39.44
CA HIS A 481 1.50 -40.97 -38.94
C HIS A 481 1.84 -41.77 -37.66
N THR A 482 2.80 -41.32 -36.85
CA THR A 482 3.19 -41.98 -35.59
C THR A 482 2.84 -41.14 -34.36
N TYR A 483 2.64 -41.81 -33.22
CA TYR A 483 2.41 -41.14 -31.94
C TYR A 483 3.67 -40.49 -31.38
N GLY A 484 4.83 -41.09 -31.63
CA GLY A 484 6.09 -40.70 -31.04
C GLY A 484 6.74 -41.84 -30.25
N VAL A 485 7.91 -42.22 -30.72
CA VAL A 485 8.81 -43.23 -30.18
C VAL A 485 10.20 -42.59 -30.12
N TYR A 486 10.90 -42.83 -29.02
CA TYR A 486 12.28 -42.39 -28.87
C TYR A 486 13.21 -43.34 -29.59
N ASP A 487 14.04 -42.80 -30.47
CA ASP A 487 15.08 -43.55 -31.15
C ASP A 487 16.40 -43.44 -30.34
N PRO A 488 16.91 -44.54 -29.78
CA PRO A 488 18.13 -44.52 -28.99
C PRO A 488 19.41 -44.27 -29.81
N GLU A 489 19.39 -44.52 -31.13
CA GLU A 489 20.56 -44.32 -32.00
C GLU A 489 20.69 -42.85 -32.40
N THR A 490 19.59 -42.25 -32.84
CA THR A 490 19.56 -40.83 -33.24
C THR A 490 19.37 -39.89 -32.06
N LYS A 491 18.93 -40.41 -30.90
CA LYS A 491 18.54 -39.66 -29.70
C LYS A 491 17.42 -38.64 -29.94
N GLU A 492 16.58 -38.87 -30.95
CA GLU A 492 15.46 -38.02 -31.28
C GLU A 492 14.12 -38.72 -31.03
N TRP A 493 13.09 -37.91 -30.79
CA TRP A 493 11.70 -38.33 -30.84
C TRP A 493 11.15 -38.12 -32.24
N ASN A 494 10.18 -38.94 -32.65
CA ASN A 494 9.37 -38.73 -33.85
C ASN A 494 7.89 -38.45 -33.48
N GLY A 495 7.03 -38.39 -34.50
CA GLY A 495 5.59 -38.33 -34.35
C GLY A 495 5.06 -37.09 -33.66
N ILE A 496 3.88 -37.24 -33.07
CA ILE A 496 3.19 -36.19 -32.33
C ILE A 496 4.08 -35.64 -31.20
N VAL A 497 4.86 -36.51 -30.53
CA VAL A 497 5.80 -36.08 -29.47
C VAL A 497 6.81 -35.07 -30.02
N LYS A 498 7.44 -35.35 -31.18
CA LYS A 498 8.40 -34.42 -31.81
C LYS A 498 7.75 -33.07 -32.14
N GLU A 499 6.56 -33.09 -32.75
CA GLU A 499 5.85 -31.87 -33.15
C GLU A 499 5.48 -30.97 -31.96
N LEU A 500 5.14 -31.57 -30.80
CA LEU A 500 4.91 -30.84 -29.56
C LEU A 500 6.21 -30.30 -28.96
N MET A 501 7.28 -31.11 -28.92
CA MET A 501 8.60 -30.69 -28.39
C MET A 501 9.18 -29.53 -29.18
N GLU A 502 9.04 -29.55 -30.50
CA GLU A 502 9.52 -28.50 -31.41
C GLU A 502 8.56 -27.28 -31.48
N LYS A 503 7.45 -27.29 -30.73
CA LYS A 503 6.42 -26.24 -30.73
C LYS A 503 5.82 -25.94 -32.11
N LYS A 504 5.78 -26.96 -32.98
CA LYS A 504 5.06 -26.90 -34.27
C LYS A 504 3.56 -27.14 -34.09
N ALA A 505 3.20 -27.72 -32.96
CA ALA A 505 1.84 -27.96 -32.51
C ALA A 505 1.67 -27.45 -31.07
N ASP A 506 0.49 -26.89 -30.79
CA ASP A 506 0.17 -26.36 -29.45
C ASP A 506 -0.51 -27.42 -28.58
N LEU A 507 -1.21 -28.36 -29.20
CA LEU A 507 -1.97 -29.41 -28.54
C LEU A 507 -1.99 -30.67 -29.39
N ALA A 508 -2.07 -31.84 -28.74
CA ALA A 508 -2.36 -33.10 -29.41
C ALA A 508 -3.65 -33.71 -28.89
N VAL A 509 -4.54 -34.12 -29.80
CA VAL A 509 -5.77 -34.84 -29.46
C VAL A 509 -5.85 -36.11 -30.29
N ALA A 510 -5.62 -37.25 -29.64
CA ALA A 510 -5.66 -38.58 -30.24
C ALA A 510 -5.82 -39.65 -29.14
N SER A 511 -5.97 -40.92 -29.53
CA SER A 511 -5.97 -42.09 -28.64
C SER A 511 -4.55 -42.48 -28.19
N MET A 512 -3.79 -41.49 -27.70
CA MET A 512 -2.40 -41.67 -27.28
C MET A 512 -2.31 -42.21 -25.84
N THR A 513 -1.57 -43.30 -25.67
CA THR A 513 -1.29 -43.87 -24.33
C THR A 513 -0.25 -43.03 -23.59
N ILE A 514 -0.59 -42.66 -22.35
CA ILE A 514 0.33 -42.02 -21.40
C ILE A 514 1.34 -43.06 -20.92
N ASN A 515 2.64 -42.74 -21.02
CA ASN A 515 3.72 -43.57 -20.49
C ASN A 515 4.84 -42.68 -19.93
N TYR A 516 5.70 -43.28 -19.09
CA TYR A 516 6.77 -42.57 -18.40
C TYR A 516 7.76 -41.86 -19.35
N ALA A 517 8.10 -42.49 -20.49
CA ALA A 517 9.05 -41.93 -21.43
C ALA A 517 8.49 -40.69 -22.16
N ARG A 518 7.18 -40.63 -22.42
CA ARG A 518 6.53 -39.47 -23.04
C ARG A 518 6.29 -38.37 -22.02
N GLU A 519 5.89 -38.72 -20.81
CA GLU A 519 5.66 -37.77 -19.70
C GLU A 519 6.94 -37.01 -19.30
N SER A 520 8.12 -37.56 -19.58
CA SER A 520 9.38 -36.86 -19.31
C SER A 520 9.72 -35.74 -20.31
N VAL A 521 9.02 -35.67 -21.45
CA VAL A 521 9.29 -34.70 -22.52
C VAL A 521 8.09 -33.85 -22.91
N ILE A 522 6.87 -34.30 -22.61
CA ILE A 522 5.61 -33.56 -22.84
C ILE A 522 4.66 -33.76 -21.65
N ASP A 523 3.84 -32.75 -21.38
CA ASP A 523 2.81 -32.80 -20.34
C ASP A 523 1.52 -33.46 -20.84
N PHE A 524 0.81 -34.16 -19.95
CA PHE A 524 -0.49 -34.78 -20.23
C PHE A 524 -1.60 -34.25 -19.33
N THR A 525 -2.83 -34.26 -19.85
CA THR A 525 -4.02 -34.11 -19.02
C THR A 525 -4.29 -35.38 -18.21
N LYS A 526 -5.27 -35.32 -17.31
CA LYS A 526 -5.85 -36.56 -16.78
C LYS A 526 -6.44 -37.39 -17.95
N PRO A 527 -6.31 -38.73 -17.91
CA PRO A 527 -6.82 -39.59 -18.97
C PRO A 527 -8.34 -39.46 -19.06
N PHE A 528 -8.88 -39.35 -20.28
CA PHE A 528 -10.33 -39.28 -20.53
C PHE A 528 -10.98 -40.67 -20.67
N MET A 529 -10.18 -41.72 -20.84
CA MET A 529 -10.64 -43.11 -20.96
C MET A 529 -9.62 -44.03 -20.31
N ASN A 530 -10.10 -44.93 -19.43
CA ASN A 530 -9.27 -45.97 -18.84
C ASN A 530 -9.41 -47.25 -19.67
N LEU A 531 -8.28 -47.77 -20.15
CA LEU A 531 -8.20 -48.97 -20.98
C LEU A 531 -7.23 -49.95 -20.33
N GLY A 532 -7.49 -51.24 -20.52
CA GLY A 532 -6.58 -52.33 -20.12
C GLY A 532 -6.26 -53.22 -21.31
N ILE A 533 -5.23 -54.06 -21.16
CA ILE A 533 -4.85 -55.04 -22.18
C ILE A 533 -5.92 -56.14 -22.21
N GLY A 534 -6.64 -56.25 -23.33
CA GLY A 534 -7.59 -57.33 -23.60
C GLY A 534 -7.05 -58.29 -24.65
N ILE A 535 -7.37 -59.58 -24.52
CA ILE A 535 -7.02 -60.60 -25.52
C ILE A 535 -8.27 -60.94 -26.34
N LEU A 536 -8.21 -60.67 -27.64
CA LEU A 536 -9.25 -61.07 -28.59
C LEU A 536 -8.87 -62.42 -29.21
N PHE A 537 -9.74 -63.42 -29.11
CA PHE A 537 -9.57 -64.72 -29.76
C PHE A 537 -10.73 -65.00 -30.72
N LYS A 538 -10.45 -65.74 -31.80
CA LYS A 538 -11.48 -66.19 -32.73
C LYS A 538 -12.47 -67.09 -31.98
N LYS A 539 -13.77 -66.82 -32.14
CA LYS A 539 -14.83 -67.69 -31.61
C LYS A 539 -14.61 -69.12 -32.11
N ALA A 540 -14.52 -70.08 -31.19
CA ALA A 540 -14.33 -71.48 -31.54
C ALA A 540 -15.52 -71.98 -32.39
N GLU A 541 -15.24 -72.61 -33.52
CA GLU A 541 -16.25 -73.24 -34.36
C GLU A 541 -16.74 -74.53 -33.68
N ARG A 542 -18.05 -74.69 -33.53
CA ARG A 542 -18.62 -75.93 -32.99
C ARG A 542 -18.41 -77.03 -34.02
N LYS A 543 -17.61 -78.05 -33.68
CA LYS A 543 -17.53 -79.27 -34.48
C LYS A 543 -18.90 -79.98 -34.44
N PRO A 544 -19.50 -80.34 -35.58
CA PRO A 544 -20.71 -81.15 -35.59
C PRO A 544 -20.42 -82.50 -34.93
N GLN A 545 -21.28 -82.90 -34.00
CA GLN A 545 -21.22 -84.22 -33.37
C GLN A 545 -21.62 -85.26 -34.42
N THR A 546 -20.66 -86.05 -34.89
CA THR A 546 -20.89 -87.26 -35.70
C THR A 546 -21.24 -88.44 -34.82
#